data_AF-A0A1A8X5A2-F1
#
_entry.id   AF-A0A1A8X5A2-F1
#
_cell.length_a   1.000
_cell.length_b   1.000
_cell.length_c   1.000
_cell.angle_alpha   90.00
_cell.angle_beta   90.00
_cell.angle_gamma   90.00
#
_symmetry.space_group_name_H-M   'P 1'
#
loop_
_entity.id
_entity.type
_entity.pdbx_description
1 polymer ?
#
loop_
_entity_poly.entity_id
_entity_poly.type
_entity_poly.pdbx_seq_one_letter_code
_entity_poly.pdbx_strand_id
1 'polypeptide(L)'
;MSSSQGYEYCPYAEYECFKKNLNVFSTHTTGDHSTLCHNTLNETITGDQRILDYFKQLKQYLEKYNTSGISETSNSCRYINYWLNDKMRNLDKLNPDNFHLFKKYAECEGREKKFKCTSAIYLLPEEEFKSINELYELYDAYYIYRTIQSKSDVICNYANSFTHKHNNLVYKCNYKENNNMCNEIKSVRELFETNIVETRNVCGKNLIKLLTIPDAYAAEKIKASEFLRSISPMPVLPSIIVISVILLFLYKFTPIGSLFLRQINRKNIISNNLDEQTQEFLYNSNKENSNYEKRSYNIAYKSIGYF
;
A
#
# COMPACT_ATOMS: atom_id res chain seq x y z
N MET A 1 4.39 13.44 8.55
CA MET A 1 4.01 12.82 7.27
C MET A 1 3.83 11.34 7.53
N SER A 2 2.57 10.88 7.59
CA SER A 2 2.24 9.46 7.84
C SER A 2 2.52 8.68 6.55
N SER A 3 3.39 7.69 6.62
CA SER A 3 3.54 6.70 5.57
C SER A 3 2.21 5.95 5.42
N SER A 4 1.59 6.03 4.25
CA SER A 4 0.42 5.22 3.89
C SER A 4 0.80 3.74 3.93
N GLN A 5 0.64 3.08 5.07
CA GLN A 5 0.65 1.62 5.13
C GLN A 5 -0.57 1.14 4.35
N GLY A 6 -0.35 0.71 3.11
CA GLY A 6 -1.40 0.19 2.25
C GLY A 6 -2.09 -0.99 2.93
N TYR A 7 -3.42 -0.99 2.91
CA TYR A 7 -4.22 -2.10 3.39
C TYR A 7 -3.75 -3.40 2.72
N GLU A 8 -3.48 -4.43 3.50
CA GLU A 8 -3.02 -5.72 3.00
C GLU A 8 -4.25 -6.62 2.81
N TYR A 9 -4.47 -7.02 1.56
CA TYR A 9 -5.65 -7.76 1.11
C TYR A 9 -5.50 -9.26 1.41
N CYS A 10 -6.62 -9.97 1.59
CA CYS A 10 -6.59 -11.42 1.72
C CYS A 10 -6.34 -12.06 0.35
N PRO A 11 -5.34 -12.93 0.18
CA PRO A 11 -5.10 -13.61 -1.08
C PRO A 11 -6.28 -14.48 -1.52
N TYR A 12 -6.50 -14.57 -2.84
CA TYR A 12 -7.67 -15.28 -3.42
C TYR A 12 -7.92 -16.68 -2.83
N ALA A 13 -6.87 -17.50 -2.68
CA ALA A 13 -7.02 -18.87 -2.18
C ALA A 13 -7.52 -18.92 -0.72
N GLU A 14 -7.04 -18.01 0.12
CA GLU A 14 -7.49 -17.89 1.50
C GLU A 14 -8.89 -17.31 1.58
N TYR A 15 -9.18 -16.26 0.80
CA TYR A 15 -10.52 -15.69 0.65
C TYR A 15 -11.55 -16.76 0.29
N GLU A 16 -11.26 -17.58 -0.74
CA GLU A 16 -12.14 -18.67 -1.15
C GLU A 16 -12.34 -19.68 -0.01
N CYS A 17 -11.28 -20.03 0.71
CA CYS A 17 -11.33 -20.96 1.83
C CYS A 17 -12.22 -20.41 2.96
N PHE A 18 -12.02 -19.16 3.38
CA PHE A 18 -12.82 -18.54 4.43
C PHE A 18 -14.27 -18.40 4.02
N LYS A 19 -14.55 -17.98 2.79
CA LYS A 19 -15.90 -17.85 2.26
C LYS A 19 -16.66 -19.17 2.24
N LYS A 20 -16.04 -20.24 1.75
CA LYS A 20 -16.66 -21.57 1.75
C LYS A 20 -16.96 -22.04 3.17
N ASN A 21 -16.00 -21.90 4.08
CA ASN A 21 -16.17 -22.32 5.46
C ASN A 21 -17.29 -21.54 6.16
N LEU A 22 -17.37 -20.24 5.91
CA LEU A 22 -18.43 -19.39 6.46
C LEU A 22 -19.82 -19.79 5.94
N ASN A 23 -19.95 -20.07 4.64
CA ASN A 23 -21.22 -20.49 4.03
C ASN A 23 -21.72 -21.87 4.51
N VAL A 24 -20.85 -22.72 5.04
CA VAL A 24 -21.22 -24.05 5.58
C VAL A 24 -21.77 -23.95 7.00
N PHE A 25 -21.48 -22.87 7.73
CA PHE A 25 -21.94 -22.71 9.09
C PHE A 25 -23.46 -22.67 9.16
N SER A 26 -24.00 -23.58 9.97
CA SER A 26 -25.44 -23.79 10.08
C SER A 26 -26.09 -22.58 10.73
N THR A 27 -27.18 -22.11 10.13
CA THR A 27 -28.12 -21.15 10.73
C THR A 27 -29.01 -21.81 11.81
N HIS A 28 -29.04 -23.14 11.84
CA HIS A 28 -29.91 -23.97 12.68
C HIS A 28 -29.23 -24.56 13.92
N THR A 29 -28.00 -24.20 14.25
CA THR A 29 -27.35 -24.70 15.47
C THR A 29 -28.01 -24.08 16.71
N THR A 30 -28.79 -24.92 17.39
CA THR A 30 -29.25 -24.77 18.78
C THR A 30 -28.07 -24.96 19.75
N GLY A 31 -27.01 -24.20 19.55
CA GLY A 31 -25.90 -24.10 20.50
C GLY A 31 -26.30 -23.16 21.63
N ASP A 32 -26.13 -23.63 22.87
CA ASP A 32 -26.40 -22.93 24.14
C ASP A 32 -25.80 -21.51 24.21
N HIS A 33 -24.73 -21.25 23.43
CA HIS A 33 -24.03 -19.95 23.39
C HIS A 33 -24.75 -18.88 22.54
N SER A 34 -25.55 -19.26 21.53
CA SER A 34 -26.31 -18.28 20.75
C SER A 34 -27.44 -17.64 21.57
N THR A 35 -27.99 -18.39 22.53
CA THR A 35 -29.02 -17.93 23.46
C THR A 35 -28.43 -17.01 24.52
N LEU A 36 -27.23 -17.31 25.05
CA LEU A 36 -26.57 -16.51 26.09
C LEU A 36 -26.29 -15.07 25.64
N CYS A 37 -25.81 -14.92 24.41
CA CYS A 37 -25.45 -13.61 23.86
C CYS A 37 -26.61 -12.90 23.17
N HIS A 38 -27.81 -13.48 23.16
CA HIS A 38 -28.99 -12.90 22.55
C HIS A 38 -29.33 -11.53 23.16
N ASN A 39 -29.15 -11.39 24.49
CA ASN A 39 -29.36 -10.15 25.22
C ASN A 39 -28.42 -8.99 24.81
N THR A 40 -27.38 -9.26 24.01
CA THR A 40 -26.52 -8.21 23.47
C THR A 40 -27.11 -7.53 22.25
N LEU A 41 -28.10 -8.14 21.61
CA LEU A 41 -28.75 -7.71 20.39
C LEU A 41 -30.02 -6.89 20.69
N ASN A 42 -30.43 -6.04 19.76
CA ASN A 42 -31.68 -5.27 19.86
C ASN A 42 -32.85 -6.01 19.19
N GLU A 43 -34.07 -5.53 19.45
CA GLU A 43 -35.30 -6.13 18.91
C GLU A 43 -35.33 -6.21 17.38
N THR A 44 -34.75 -5.22 16.70
CA THR A 44 -34.62 -5.20 15.23
C THR A 44 -33.84 -6.41 14.71
N ILE A 45 -32.76 -6.80 15.39
CA ILE A 45 -31.92 -7.94 15.03
C ILE A 45 -32.56 -9.25 15.46
N THR A 46 -33.09 -9.32 16.68
CA THR A 46 -33.69 -10.56 17.20
C THR A 46 -34.99 -10.91 16.47
N GLY A 47 -35.71 -9.91 15.96
CA GLY A 47 -36.92 -10.07 15.16
C GLY A 47 -36.68 -10.46 13.70
N ASP A 48 -35.43 -10.47 13.22
CA ASP A 48 -35.08 -10.88 11.87
C ASP A 48 -34.15 -12.09 11.86
N GLN A 49 -34.71 -13.25 11.50
CA GLN A 49 -33.99 -14.52 11.47
C GLN A 49 -32.73 -14.47 10.59
N ARG A 50 -32.79 -13.78 9.44
CA ARG A 50 -31.65 -13.71 8.51
C ARG A 50 -30.50 -12.93 9.14
N ILE A 51 -30.81 -11.82 9.81
CA ILE A 51 -29.82 -11.00 10.49
C ILE A 51 -29.22 -11.78 11.66
N LEU A 52 -30.06 -12.38 12.50
CA LEU A 52 -29.64 -13.20 13.63
C LEU A 52 -28.71 -14.35 13.20
N ASP A 53 -28.97 -14.95 12.03
CA ASP A 53 -28.14 -16.01 11.49
C ASP A 53 -26.72 -15.52 11.12
N TYR A 54 -26.54 -14.25 10.73
CA TYR A 54 -25.19 -13.68 10.54
C TYR A 54 -24.41 -13.59 11.85
N PHE A 55 -25.07 -13.23 12.95
CA PHE A 55 -24.45 -13.23 14.28
C PHE A 55 -24.05 -14.65 14.70
N LYS A 56 -24.89 -15.66 14.45
CA LYS A 56 -24.54 -17.07 14.71
C LYS A 56 -23.35 -17.52 13.85
N GLN A 57 -23.31 -17.17 12.57
CA GLN A 57 -22.19 -17.46 11.67
C GLN A 57 -20.89 -16.80 12.15
N LEU A 58 -20.97 -15.55 12.62
CA LEU A 58 -19.83 -14.84 13.21
C LEU A 58 -19.22 -15.66 14.36
N LYS A 59 -20.03 -16.16 15.31
CA LYS A 59 -19.50 -16.97 16.41
C LYS A 59 -18.85 -18.28 15.94
N GLN A 60 -19.50 -19.02 15.05
CA GLN A 60 -18.93 -20.26 14.51
C GLN A 60 -17.60 -20.00 13.77
N TYR A 61 -17.52 -18.88 13.05
CA TYR A 61 -16.28 -18.45 12.40
C TYR A 61 -15.18 -18.16 13.42
N LEU A 62 -15.49 -17.34 14.44
CA LEU A 62 -14.53 -16.99 15.48
C LEU A 62 -14.02 -18.23 16.21
N GLU A 63 -14.90 -19.18 16.54
CA GLU A 63 -14.53 -20.46 17.17
C GLU A 63 -13.59 -21.29 16.28
N LYS A 64 -13.92 -21.43 15.00
CA LYS A 64 -13.11 -22.20 14.04
C LYS A 64 -11.70 -21.65 13.89
N TYR A 65 -11.55 -20.33 13.89
CA TYR A 65 -10.28 -19.65 13.65
C TYR A 65 -9.64 -19.10 14.95
N ASN A 66 -10.01 -19.62 16.13
CA ASN A 66 -9.43 -19.23 17.42
C ASN A 66 -8.18 -20.04 17.82
N THR A 67 -7.40 -20.56 16.87
CA THR A 67 -6.26 -21.44 17.18
C THR A 67 -5.03 -20.66 17.69
N SER A 68 -4.18 -21.35 18.46
CA SER A 68 -2.85 -20.83 18.85
C SER A 68 -2.02 -20.52 17.60
N GLY A 69 -1.30 -19.38 17.60
CA GLY A 69 -0.49 -18.93 16.46
C GLY A 69 -1.14 -17.92 15.48
N ILE A 70 -2.46 -17.81 15.42
CA ILE A 70 -3.13 -16.78 14.58
C ILE A 70 -2.97 -15.39 15.22
N SER A 71 -2.60 -14.35 14.44
CA SER A 71 -2.52 -12.95 14.89
C SER A 71 -3.81 -12.17 14.60
N GLU A 72 -4.02 -11.03 15.27
CA GLU A 72 -5.13 -10.10 14.99
C GLU A 72 -5.05 -9.51 13.57
N THR A 73 -3.86 -9.55 12.95
CA THR A 73 -3.59 -9.14 11.57
C THR A 73 -3.78 -10.25 10.55
N SER A 74 -4.24 -11.43 10.97
CA SER A 74 -4.40 -12.57 10.07
C SER A 74 -5.48 -12.33 9.02
N ASN A 75 -5.31 -13.01 7.88
CA ASN A 75 -6.25 -12.94 6.76
C ASN A 75 -7.66 -13.42 7.14
N SER A 76 -7.80 -14.35 8.09
CA SER A 76 -9.12 -14.76 8.60
C SER A 76 -9.83 -13.63 9.34
N CYS A 77 -9.10 -12.88 10.18
CA CYS A 77 -9.66 -11.72 10.88
C CYS A 77 -10.03 -10.59 9.91
N ARG A 78 -9.20 -10.34 8.90
CA ARG A 78 -9.52 -9.36 7.84
C ARG A 78 -10.74 -9.77 7.03
N TYR A 79 -10.84 -11.05 6.68
CA TYR A 79 -11.97 -11.58 5.93
C TYR A 79 -13.28 -11.43 6.70
N ILE A 80 -13.33 -11.85 7.98
CA ILE A 80 -14.57 -11.73 8.75
C ILE A 80 -14.96 -10.28 8.97
N ASN A 81 -13.99 -9.37 9.17
CA ASN A 81 -14.29 -7.95 9.28
C ASN A 81 -14.89 -7.39 7.97
N TYR A 82 -14.31 -7.74 6.82
CA TYR A 82 -14.89 -7.41 5.51
C TYR A 82 -16.32 -7.94 5.38
N TRP A 83 -16.53 -9.21 5.69
CA TRP A 83 -17.84 -9.86 5.51
C TRP A 83 -18.92 -9.19 6.36
N LEU A 84 -18.61 -8.81 7.60
CA LEU A 84 -19.54 -8.06 8.46
C LEU A 84 -19.88 -6.69 7.89
N ASN A 85 -18.88 -5.98 7.34
CA ASN A 85 -19.09 -4.70 6.68
C ASN A 85 -19.97 -4.84 5.42
N ASP A 86 -19.74 -5.87 4.61
CA ASP A 86 -20.56 -6.21 3.45
C ASP A 86 -22.02 -6.46 3.85
N LYS A 87 -22.26 -7.29 4.87
CA LYS A 87 -23.62 -7.56 5.34
C LYS A 87 -24.31 -6.32 5.89
N MET A 88 -23.62 -5.52 6.69
CA MET A 88 -24.19 -4.29 7.24
C MET A 88 -24.59 -3.28 6.15
N ARG A 89 -23.82 -3.18 5.06
CA ARG A 89 -24.05 -2.20 3.97
C ARG A 89 -25.09 -2.66 2.95
N ASN A 90 -25.24 -3.96 2.77
CA ASN A 90 -26.14 -4.55 1.76
C ASN A 90 -27.47 -5.08 2.35
N LEU A 91 -27.77 -4.80 3.62
CA LEU A 91 -29.02 -5.20 4.28
C LEU A 91 -29.79 -3.97 4.77
N ASP A 92 -31.00 -3.73 4.24
CA ASP A 92 -31.83 -2.55 4.53
C ASP A 92 -32.11 -2.30 6.02
N LYS A 93 -32.06 -3.34 6.85
CA LYS A 93 -32.37 -3.30 8.29
C LYS A 93 -31.14 -3.06 9.18
N LEU A 94 -29.93 -3.21 8.63
CA LEU A 94 -28.70 -2.84 9.31
C LEU A 94 -28.23 -1.50 8.77
N ASN A 95 -27.61 -0.72 9.64
CA ASN A 95 -26.95 0.52 9.27
C ASN A 95 -25.61 0.61 10.03
N PRO A 96 -24.74 1.58 9.70
CA PRO A 96 -23.46 1.73 10.38
C PRO A 96 -23.56 1.85 11.90
N ASP A 97 -24.64 2.44 12.43
CA ASP A 97 -24.86 2.59 13.88
C ASP A 97 -25.02 1.23 14.57
N ASN A 98 -25.55 0.22 13.87
CA ASN A 98 -25.71 -1.13 14.42
C ASN A 98 -24.40 -1.94 14.42
N PHE A 99 -23.32 -1.48 13.76
CA PHE A 99 -22.10 -2.27 13.61
C PHE A 99 -21.47 -2.69 14.95
N HIS A 100 -21.56 -1.82 15.97
CA HIS A 100 -21.05 -2.11 17.32
C HIS A 100 -21.64 -3.39 17.93
N LEU A 101 -22.84 -3.81 17.50
CA LEU A 101 -23.50 -5.01 17.98
C LEU A 101 -22.75 -6.27 17.56
N PHE A 102 -22.13 -6.30 16.36
CA PHE A 102 -21.29 -7.43 15.96
C PHE A 102 -20.10 -7.60 16.89
N LYS A 103 -19.46 -6.49 17.26
CA LYS A 103 -18.33 -6.49 18.20
C LYS A 103 -18.76 -6.95 19.59
N LYS A 104 -19.85 -6.38 20.12
CA LYS A 104 -20.42 -6.77 21.43
C LYS A 104 -20.81 -8.24 21.47
N TYR A 105 -21.43 -8.75 20.40
CA TYR A 105 -21.79 -10.16 20.28
C TYR A 105 -20.54 -11.04 20.21
N ALA A 106 -19.51 -10.65 19.45
CA ALA A 106 -18.23 -11.35 19.38
C ALA A 106 -17.49 -11.39 20.74
N GLU A 107 -17.56 -10.32 21.53
CA GLU A 107 -16.99 -10.22 22.88
C GLU A 107 -17.77 -10.99 23.94
N CYS A 108 -19.08 -11.18 23.73
CA CYS A 108 -19.92 -11.91 24.66
C CYS A 108 -19.50 -13.38 24.72
N GLU A 109 -18.85 -13.77 25.81
CA GLU A 109 -18.55 -15.17 26.14
C GLU A 109 -18.85 -15.41 27.62
N GLY A 110 -19.45 -16.57 27.92
CA GLY A 110 -19.65 -17.05 29.31
C GLY A 110 -18.43 -17.77 29.89
N ARG A 111 -17.33 -17.86 29.15
CA ARG A 111 -16.07 -18.52 29.54
C ARG A 111 -14.95 -17.56 29.15
N GLU A 112 -13.90 -17.43 29.96
CA GLU A 112 -12.82 -16.44 29.82
C GLU A 112 -11.93 -16.58 28.57
N LYS A 113 -12.48 -16.98 27.42
CA LYS A 113 -11.80 -16.98 26.13
C LYS A 113 -12.14 -15.68 25.43
N LYS A 114 -11.11 -15.03 24.89
CA LYS A 114 -11.25 -13.87 24.01
C LYS A 114 -10.87 -14.35 22.62
N PHE A 115 -11.83 -14.36 21.69
CA PHE A 115 -11.51 -14.64 20.28
C PHE A 115 -10.52 -13.60 19.75
N LYS A 116 -9.45 -14.05 19.10
CA LYS A 116 -8.39 -13.16 18.61
C LYS A 116 -8.87 -12.15 17.57
N CYS A 117 -9.78 -12.55 16.68
CA CYS A 117 -10.30 -11.64 15.66
C CYS A 117 -11.24 -10.57 16.21
N THR A 118 -11.68 -10.67 17.47
CA THR A 118 -12.65 -9.71 18.04
C THR A 118 -12.13 -8.27 18.04
N SER A 119 -10.83 -8.07 18.28
CA SER A 119 -10.19 -6.74 18.20
C SER A 119 -10.10 -6.21 16.76
N ALA A 120 -10.12 -7.08 15.76
CA ALA A 120 -10.09 -6.73 14.34
C ALA A 120 -11.49 -6.47 13.74
N ILE A 121 -12.56 -6.54 14.54
CA ILE A 121 -13.92 -6.18 14.13
C ILE A 121 -14.13 -4.68 14.29
N TYR A 122 -14.23 -3.97 13.18
CA TYR A 122 -14.48 -2.53 13.14
C TYR A 122 -15.16 -2.12 11.82
N LEU A 123 -15.90 -1.01 11.90
CA LEU A 123 -16.55 -0.42 10.73
C LEU A 123 -15.47 0.16 9.80
N LEU A 124 -15.38 -0.38 8.58
CA LEU A 124 -14.45 0.10 7.56
C LEU A 124 -14.93 1.45 7.02
N PRO A 125 -14.02 2.45 6.87
CA PRO A 125 -14.31 3.66 6.12
C PRO A 125 -14.81 3.33 4.71
N GLU A 126 -15.67 4.19 4.16
CA GLU A 126 -16.34 3.94 2.87
C GLU A 126 -15.35 3.63 1.74
N GLU A 127 -14.29 4.44 1.61
CA GLU A 127 -13.29 4.29 0.55
C GLU A 127 -12.48 3.00 0.69
N GLU A 128 -12.13 2.61 1.92
CA GLU A 128 -11.43 1.36 2.21
C GLU A 128 -12.32 0.16 1.91
N PHE A 129 -13.57 0.16 2.40
CA PHE A 129 -14.53 -0.90 2.13
C PHE A 129 -14.76 -1.07 0.63
N LYS A 130 -15.02 0.03 -0.08
CA LYS A 130 -15.25 0.01 -1.52
C LYS A 130 -14.09 -0.63 -2.27
N SER A 131 -12.86 -0.27 -1.92
CA SER A 131 -11.66 -0.82 -2.55
C SER A 131 -11.52 -2.33 -2.32
N ILE A 132 -11.76 -2.80 -1.09
CA ILE A 132 -11.74 -4.24 -0.75
C ILE A 132 -12.88 -4.98 -1.46
N ASN A 133 -14.09 -4.41 -1.46
CA ASN A 133 -15.28 -5.01 -2.05
C ASN A 133 -15.10 -5.23 -3.56
N GLU A 134 -14.57 -4.25 -4.29
CA GLU A 134 -14.34 -4.41 -5.74
C GLU A 134 -13.36 -5.57 -6.03
N LEU A 135 -12.31 -5.74 -5.22
CA LEU A 135 -11.39 -6.88 -5.34
C LEU A 135 -12.08 -8.22 -5.07
N TYR A 136 -12.86 -8.30 -4.00
CA TYR A 136 -13.54 -9.54 -3.64
C TYR A 136 -14.73 -9.88 -4.56
N GLU A 137 -15.35 -8.88 -5.20
CA GLU A 137 -16.28 -9.11 -6.30
C GLU A 137 -15.59 -9.69 -7.54
N LEU A 138 -14.34 -9.29 -7.82
CA LEU A 138 -13.54 -9.92 -8.87
C LEU A 138 -13.24 -11.39 -8.52
N TYR A 139 -12.87 -11.66 -7.27
CA TYR A 139 -12.67 -13.03 -6.78
C TYR A 139 -13.92 -13.88 -6.91
N ASP A 140 -15.09 -13.32 -6.57
CA ASP A 140 -16.37 -14.00 -6.68
C ASP A 140 -16.73 -14.30 -8.14
N ALA A 141 -16.49 -13.37 -9.06
CA ALA A 141 -16.70 -13.60 -10.48
C ALA A 141 -15.80 -14.74 -11.00
N TYR A 142 -14.54 -14.81 -10.55
CA TYR A 142 -13.65 -15.90 -10.90
C TYR A 142 -14.11 -17.25 -10.31
N TYR A 143 -14.53 -17.27 -9.04
CA TYR A 143 -15.05 -18.46 -8.39
C TYR A 143 -16.27 -19.03 -9.13
N ILE A 144 -17.22 -18.17 -9.51
CA ILE A 144 -18.42 -18.56 -10.27
C ILE A 144 -18.02 -19.10 -11.66
N TYR A 145 -17.14 -18.39 -12.37
CA TYR A 145 -16.64 -18.82 -13.67
C TYR A 145 -15.99 -20.22 -13.60
N ARG A 146 -15.13 -20.45 -12.60
CA ARG A 146 -14.42 -21.71 -12.45
C ARG A 146 -15.32 -22.87 -12.04
N THR A 147 -16.39 -22.61 -11.27
CA THR A 147 -17.30 -23.66 -10.78
C THR A 147 -18.33 -24.09 -11.81
N ILE A 148 -18.74 -23.21 -12.73
CA ILE A 148 -19.80 -23.46 -13.73
C ILE A 148 -19.21 -23.82 -15.11
N GLN A 149 -18.03 -24.43 -15.20
CA GLN A 149 -17.41 -24.90 -16.45
C GLN A 149 -18.20 -26.02 -17.17
N SER A 150 -19.46 -25.75 -17.49
CA SER A 150 -20.30 -26.53 -18.39
C SER A 150 -20.10 -26.03 -19.83
N LYS A 151 -20.17 -26.95 -20.80
CA LYS A 151 -19.96 -26.69 -22.24
C LYS A 151 -21.14 -25.95 -22.91
N SER A 152 -21.76 -25.00 -22.22
CA SER A 152 -22.87 -24.19 -22.74
C SER A 152 -22.45 -22.74 -22.88
N ASP A 153 -23.12 -21.97 -23.74
CA ASP A 153 -22.85 -20.53 -23.97
C ASP A 153 -22.90 -19.68 -22.67
N VAL A 154 -23.49 -20.20 -21.59
CA VAL A 154 -23.51 -19.56 -20.27
C VAL A 154 -22.10 -19.31 -19.73
N ILE A 155 -21.12 -20.16 -20.05
CA ILE A 155 -19.72 -19.97 -19.62
C ILE A 155 -19.13 -18.66 -20.16
N CYS A 156 -19.56 -18.22 -21.35
CA CYS A 156 -19.10 -16.97 -21.96
C CYS A 156 -19.55 -15.77 -21.14
N ASN A 157 -20.75 -15.80 -20.56
CA ASN A 157 -21.26 -14.73 -19.72
C ASN A 157 -20.45 -14.60 -18.43
N TYR A 158 -20.09 -15.71 -17.79
CA TYR A 158 -19.25 -15.67 -16.58
C TYR A 158 -17.81 -15.24 -16.89
N ALA A 159 -17.23 -15.70 -17.99
CA ALA A 159 -15.92 -15.25 -18.45
C ALA A 159 -15.90 -13.74 -18.74
N ASN A 160 -16.95 -13.23 -19.39
CA ASN A 160 -17.12 -11.80 -19.66
C ASN A 160 -17.37 -10.99 -18.39
N SER A 161 -18.13 -11.52 -17.43
CA SER A 161 -18.34 -10.89 -16.12
C SER A 161 -17.03 -10.70 -15.36
N PHE A 162 -16.20 -11.75 -15.29
CA PHE A 162 -14.85 -11.64 -14.73
C PHE A 162 -14.02 -10.59 -15.50
N THR A 163 -14.00 -10.68 -16.83
CA THR A 163 -13.18 -9.80 -17.68
C THR A 163 -13.57 -8.33 -17.52
N HIS A 164 -14.86 -8.03 -17.44
CA HIS A 164 -15.37 -6.68 -17.23
C HIS A 164 -14.93 -6.13 -15.85
N LYS A 165 -15.14 -6.90 -14.78
CA LYS A 165 -14.70 -6.49 -13.42
C LYS A 165 -13.20 -6.28 -13.36
N HIS A 166 -12.43 -7.20 -13.94
CA HIS A 166 -10.98 -7.10 -14.04
C HIS A 166 -10.57 -5.81 -14.76
N ASN A 167 -11.10 -5.57 -15.96
CA ASN A 167 -10.73 -4.42 -16.77
C ASN A 167 -11.07 -3.08 -16.09
N ASN A 168 -12.16 -3.02 -15.32
CA ASN A 168 -12.52 -1.83 -14.55
C ASN A 168 -11.51 -1.57 -13.41
N LEU A 169 -10.96 -2.62 -12.81
CA LEU A 169 -9.95 -2.52 -11.76
C LEU A 169 -8.56 -2.21 -12.31
N VAL A 170 -8.24 -2.68 -13.52
CA VAL A 170 -6.94 -2.47 -14.17
C VAL A 170 -6.56 -0.99 -14.25
N TYR A 171 -7.51 -0.09 -14.54
CA TYR A 171 -7.22 1.35 -14.62
C TYR A 171 -6.88 1.99 -13.27
N LYS A 172 -7.26 1.35 -12.17
CA LYS A 172 -6.92 1.79 -10.80
C LYS A 172 -5.53 1.33 -10.37
N CYS A 173 -4.86 0.52 -11.18
CA CYS A 173 -3.52 0.07 -10.89
C CYS A 173 -2.47 1.13 -11.14
N ASN A 174 -2.08 1.81 -10.06
CA ASN A 174 -0.91 2.67 -9.97
C ASN A 174 0.12 2.03 -9.04
N TYR A 175 1.25 1.56 -9.56
CA TYR A 175 2.25 0.82 -8.77
C TYR A 175 2.88 1.66 -7.64
N LYS A 176 2.72 3.00 -7.66
CA LYS A 176 3.22 3.87 -6.59
C LYS A 176 2.31 3.90 -5.34
N GLU A 177 1.02 3.65 -5.49
CA GLU A 177 0.02 3.83 -4.42
C GLU A 177 -0.72 2.54 -4.07
N ASN A 178 -0.99 1.65 -5.04
CA ASN A 178 -1.86 0.47 -4.88
C ASN A 178 -1.17 -0.86 -5.22
N ASN A 179 0.13 -0.97 -4.95
CA ASN A 179 0.93 -2.16 -5.31
C ASN A 179 0.30 -3.46 -4.79
N ASN A 180 -0.18 -3.48 -3.54
CA ASN A 180 -0.76 -4.69 -2.93
C ASN A 180 -2.04 -5.15 -3.64
N MET A 181 -2.98 -4.24 -3.94
CA MET A 181 -4.22 -4.59 -4.66
C MET A 181 -3.93 -5.10 -6.07
N CYS A 182 -2.99 -4.46 -6.77
CA CYS A 182 -2.61 -4.85 -8.13
C CYS A 182 -1.93 -6.20 -8.20
N ASN A 183 -1.14 -6.56 -7.17
CA ASN A 183 -0.58 -7.89 -7.03
C ASN A 183 -1.70 -8.93 -6.90
N GLU A 184 -2.71 -8.65 -6.07
CA GLU A 184 -3.85 -9.55 -5.92
C GLU A 184 -4.70 -9.70 -7.19
N ILE A 185 -4.96 -8.59 -7.90
CA ILE A 185 -5.65 -8.60 -9.21
C ILE A 185 -4.83 -9.43 -10.21
N LYS A 186 -3.51 -9.26 -10.24
CA LYS A 186 -2.60 -10.02 -11.11
C LYS A 186 -2.66 -11.51 -10.80
N SER A 187 -2.61 -11.90 -9.53
CA SER A 187 -2.67 -13.31 -9.13
C SER A 187 -3.96 -13.99 -9.59
N VAL A 188 -5.13 -13.37 -9.39
CA VAL A 188 -6.39 -13.97 -9.86
C VAL A 188 -6.53 -13.94 -11.39
N ARG A 189 -5.96 -12.93 -12.07
CA ARG A 189 -5.89 -12.85 -13.53
C ARG A 189 -5.11 -14.03 -14.12
N GLU A 190 -3.95 -14.35 -13.58
CA GLU A 190 -3.12 -15.48 -14.04
C GLU A 190 -3.85 -16.83 -13.93
N LEU A 191 -4.60 -17.01 -12.82
CA LEU A 191 -5.46 -18.18 -12.64
C LEU A 191 -6.58 -18.25 -13.70
N PHE A 192 -7.22 -17.11 -14.00
CA PHE A 192 -8.24 -17.03 -15.03
C PHE A 192 -7.68 -17.30 -16.44
N GLU A 193 -6.51 -16.75 -16.77
CA GLU A 193 -5.85 -16.97 -18.07
C GLU A 193 -5.51 -18.43 -18.32
N THR A 194 -5.16 -19.16 -17.26
CA THR A 194 -4.95 -20.61 -17.31
C THR A 194 -6.25 -21.34 -17.60
N ASN A 195 -7.36 -20.92 -16.97
CA ASN A 195 -8.64 -21.61 -17.05
C ASN A 195 -9.51 -21.21 -18.25
N ILE A 196 -9.17 -20.16 -19.00
CA ILE A 196 -9.96 -19.69 -20.16
C ILE A 196 -9.60 -20.38 -21.48
N VAL A 197 -8.60 -21.26 -21.51
CA VAL A 197 -8.13 -21.91 -22.75
C VAL A 197 -9.27 -22.62 -23.50
N GLU A 198 -10.02 -23.47 -22.81
CA GLU A 198 -11.16 -24.19 -23.42
C GLU A 198 -12.33 -23.26 -23.75
N THR A 199 -12.59 -22.28 -22.87
CA THR A 199 -13.64 -21.27 -23.06
C THR A 199 -13.42 -20.44 -24.32
N ARG A 200 -12.17 -20.16 -24.73
CA ARG A 200 -11.88 -19.49 -26.01
C ARG A 200 -12.36 -20.28 -27.21
N ASN A 201 -12.31 -21.62 -27.15
CA ASN A 201 -12.78 -22.47 -28.25
C ASN A 201 -14.31 -22.45 -28.37
N VAL A 202 -15.03 -22.35 -27.25
CA VAL A 202 -16.49 -22.29 -27.22
C VAL A 202 -17.00 -20.90 -27.60
N CYS A 203 -16.46 -19.86 -26.96
CA CYS A 203 -17.00 -18.51 -27.03
C CYS A 203 -16.44 -17.69 -28.21
N GLY A 204 -15.24 -18.02 -28.68
CA GLY A 204 -14.58 -17.33 -29.79
C GLY A 204 -14.59 -15.80 -29.64
N LYS A 205 -15.23 -15.13 -30.60
CA LYS A 205 -15.31 -13.66 -30.67
C LYS A 205 -16.25 -13.02 -29.63
N ASN A 206 -17.07 -13.80 -28.94
CA ASN A 206 -17.99 -13.30 -27.92
C ASN A 206 -17.27 -12.93 -26.61
N LEU A 207 -15.98 -13.26 -26.48
CA LEU A 207 -15.19 -12.91 -25.31
C LEU A 207 -14.72 -11.46 -25.37
N ILE A 208 -14.91 -10.76 -24.25
CA ILE A 208 -14.33 -9.45 -24.02
C ILE A 208 -12.80 -9.59 -23.97
N LYS A 209 -12.09 -8.62 -24.54
CA LYS A 209 -10.62 -8.57 -24.46
C LYS A 209 -10.20 -8.33 -23.01
N LEU A 210 -9.44 -9.27 -22.45
CA LEU A 210 -8.79 -9.10 -21.16
C LEU A 210 -7.64 -8.11 -21.30
N LEU A 211 -7.70 -7.00 -20.55
CA LEU A 211 -6.65 -5.98 -20.59
C LEU A 211 -5.42 -6.44 -19.80
N THR A 212 -4.26 -5.92 -20.19
CA THR A 212 -3.02 -6.10 -19.43
C THR A 212 -3.00 -5.12 -18.27
N ILE A 213 -2.51 -5.54 -17.12
CA ILE A 213 -2.21 -4.62 -16.02
C ILE A 213 -1.02 -3.75 -16.46
N PRO A 214 -1.16 -2.41 -16.54
CA PRO A 214 -0.09 -1.53 -17.01
C PRO A 214 1.10 -1.64 -16.08
N ASP A 215 2.23 -2.17 -16.54
CA ASP A 215 3.45 -2.09 -15.75
C ASP A 215 3.81 -0.61 -15.57
N ALA A 216 3.76 -0.10 -14.34
CA ALA A 216 4.09 1.31 -14.09
C ALA A 216 5.53 1.65 -14.49
N TYR A 217 6.45 0.69 -14.43
CA TYR A 217 7.81 0.88 -14.92
C TYR A 217 7.84 0.93 -16.45
N ALA A 218 7.01 0.14 -17.13
CA ALA A 218 6.85 0.25 -18.59
C ALA A 218 6.18 1.57 -19.00
N ALA A 219 5.19 2.07 -18.25
CA ALA A 219 4.52 3.33 -18.53
C ALA A 219 5.47 4.55 -18.34
N GLU A 220 6.30 4.54 -17.30
CA GLU A 220 7.38 5.54 -17.14
C GLU A 220 8.43 5.42 -18.23
N LYS A 221 8.81 4.20 -18.63
CA LYS A 221 9.72 3.96 -19.75
C LYS A 221 9.16 4.46 -21.08
N ILE A 222 7.85 4.30 -21.32
CA ILE A 222 7.17 4.83 -22.51
C ILE A 222 7.23 6.36 -22.49
N LYS A 223 6.86 7.02 -21.38
CA LYS A 223 6.96 8.48 -21.23
C LYS A 223 8.39 8.99 -21.39
N ALA A 224 9.37 8.33 -20.80
CA ALA A 224 10.78 8.68 -20.93
C ALA A 224 11.26 8.49 -22.37
N SER A 225 10.83 7.42 -23.05
CA SER A 225 11.18 7.17 -24.45
C SER A 225 10.55 8.18 -25.41
N GLU A 226 9.35 8.66 -25.10
CA GLU A 226 8.63 9.67 -25.88
C GLU A 226 9.24 11.06 -25.66
N PHE A 227 9.62 11.38 -24.42
CA PHE A 227 10.42 12.57 -24.09
C PHE A 227 11.78 12.55 -24.80
N LEU A 228 12.50 11.43 -24.80
CA LEU A 228 13.78 11.30 -25.50
C LEU A 228 13.64 11.36 -27.03
N ARG A 229 12.53 10.88 -27.59
CA ARG A 229 12.20 11.03 -29.02
C ARG A 229 11.88 12.48 -29.39
N SER A 230 11.31 13.26 -28.47
CA SER A 230 11.12 14.70 -28.66
C SER A 230 12.44 15.48 -28.66
N ILE A 231 13.51 14.90 -28.12
CA ILE A 231 14.89 15.42 -28.14
C ILE A 231 15.67 14.75 -29.28
N SER A 232 15.09 14.64 -30.48
CA SER A 232 15.90 14.32 -31.65
C SER A 232 16.92 15.46 -31.87
N PRO A 233 18.21 15.19 -32.09
CA PRO A 233 19.15 16.25 -32.41
C PRO A 233 18.86 16.73 -33.84
N MET A 234 18.29 17.93 -33.98
CA MET A 234 18.59 18.76 -35.15
C MET A 234 20.12 18.85 -35.28
N PRO A 235 20.69 18.98 -36.49
CA PRO A 235 22.13 19.10 -36.65
C PRO A 235 22.63 20.40 -35.98
N VAL A 236 23.07 20.31 -34.72
CA VAL A 236 23.66 21.39 -33.89
C VAL A 236 25.12 21.63 -34.29
N LEU A 237 25.40 21.70 -35.59
CA LEU A 237 26.76 21.90 -36.10
C LEU A 237 27.06 23.34 -36.58
N PRO A 238 26.09 24.23 -36.89
CA PRO A 238 26.41 25.63 -37.14
C PRO A 238 26.47 26.51 -35.86
N SER A 239 25.76 26.12 -34.79
CA SER A 239 25.54 27.01 -33.63
C SER A 239 26.76 27.14 -32.71
N ILE A 240 27.61 26.12 -32.60
CA ILE A 240 28.83 26.18 -31.77
C ILE A 240 29.82 27.21 -32.33
N ILE A 241 29.92 27.32 -33.65
CA ILE A 241 30.81 28.27 -34.31
C ILE A 241 30.33 29.71 -34.06
N VAL A 242 29.03 29.96 -34.19
CA VAL A 242 28.43 31.29 -33.96
C VAL A 242 28.60 31.74 -32.50
N ILE A 243 28.33 30.85 -31.54
CA ILE A 243 28.49 31.15 -30.11
C ILE A 243 29.96 31.41 -29.76
N SER A 244 30.89 30.64 -30.32
CA SER A 244 32.33 30.81 -30.09
C SER A 244 32.84 32.16 -30.61
N VAL A 245 32.36 32.59 -31.79
CA VAL A 245 32.71 33.90 -32.36
C VAL A 245 32.14 35.03 -31.50
N ILE A 246 30.89 34.93 -31.04
CA ILE A 246 30.26 35.95 -30.17
C ILE A 246 31.02 36.08 -28.84
N LEU A 247 31.44 34.97 -28.22
CA LEU A 247 32.24 34.99 -26.99
C LEU A 247 33.61 35.67 -27.19
N LEU A 248 34.27 35.46 -28.34
CA LEU A 248 35.52 36.15 -28.68
C LEU A 248 35.31 37.66 -28.86
N PHE A 249 34.20 38.08 -29.47
CA PHE A 249 33.85 39.49 -29.59
C PHE A 249 33.57 40.11 -28.20
N LEU A 250 32.79 39.45 -27.35
CA LEU A 250 32.51 39.94 -25.99
C LEU A 250 33.78 40.01 -25.13
N TYR A 251 34.71 39.06 -25.28
CA TYR A 251 36.00 39.12 -24.60
C TYR A 251 36.84 40.34 -25.03
N LYS A 252 36.84 40.69 -26.32
CA LYS A 252 37.62 41.83 -26.85
C LYS A 252 37.03 43.19 -26.47
N PHE A 253 35.71 43.29 -26.30
CA PHE A 253 35.02 44.57 -26.13
C PHE A 253 34.51 44.86 -24.72
N THR A 254 34.63 43.92 -23.78
CA THR A 254 34.17 44.13 -22.40
C THR A 254 35.36 44.17 -21.43
N PRO A 255 35.67 45.31 -20.77
CA PRO A 255 36.79 45.42 -19.83
C PRO A 255 36.38 44.81 -18.47
N ILE A 256 36.18 43.50 -18.44
CA ILE A 256 35.65 42.76 -17.28
C ILE A 256 36.72 42.53 -16.19
N GLY A 257 38.00 42.69 -16.51
CA GLY A 257 39.11 42.45 -15.57
C GLY A 257 39.12 43.35 -14.33
N SER A 258 38.64 44.60 -14.42
CA SER A 258 38.66 45.54 -13.28
C SER A 258 37.48 45.38 -12.33
N LEU A 259 36.36 44.80 -12.80
CA LEU A 259 35.14 44.63 -12.00
C LEU A 259 35.22 43.44 -11.03
N PHE A 260 35.88 42.35 -11.43
CA PHE A 260 36.02 41.16 -10.58
C PHE A 260 36.98 41.38 -9.40
N LEU A 261 38.07 42.15 -9.57
CA LEU A 261 38.99 42.49 -8.47
C LEU A 261 38.33 43.34 -7.38
N ARG A 262 37.35 44.19 -7.73
CA ARG A 262 36.63 45.02 -6.76
C ARG A 262 35.67 44.20 -5.87
N GLN A 263 35.12 43.09 -6.38
CA GLN A 263 34.27 42.20 -5.60
C GLN A 263 35.07 41.26 -4.69
N ILE A 264 36.28 40.86 -5.10
CA ILE A 264 37.17 40.02 -4.27
C ILE A 264 37.69 40.81 -3.06
N ASN A 265 38.09 42.07 -3.22
CA ASN A 265 38.55 42.91 -2.10
C ASN A 265 37.46 43.26 -1.08
N ARG A 266 36.17 43.24 -1.47
CA ARG A 266 35.05 43.44 -0.53
C ARG A 266 34.80 42.24 0.38
N LYS A 267 35.16 41.02 -0.03
CA LYS A 267 34.99 39.81 0.79
C LYS A 267 36.06 39.66 1.87
N ASN A 268 37.29 40.14 1.63
CA ASN A 268 38.38 40.07 2.61
C ASN A 268 38.20 41.02 3.81
N ILE A 269 37.48 42.14 3.64
CA ILE A 269 37.21 43.10 4.74
C ILE A 269 36.23 42.52 5.78
N ILE A 270 35.34 41.58 5.40
CA ILE A 270 34.39 40.94 6.33
C ILE A 270 35.05 39.80 7.12
N SER A 271 36.07 39.14 6.56
CA SER A 271 36.76 38.01 7.21
C SER A 271 37.64 38.43 8.40
N ASN A 272 38.23 39.63 8.37
CA ASN A 272 39.15 40.06 9.43
C ASN A 272 38.42 40.46 10.73
N ASN A 273 37.16 40.91 10.65
CA ASN A 273 36.37 41.26 11.84
C ASN A 273 35.78 40.03 12.56
N LEU A 274 35.73 38.87 11.91
CA LEU A 274 35.25 37.61 12.51
C LEU A 274 36.35 36.89 13.30
N ASP A 275 37.62 37.06 12.92
CA ASP A 275 38.74 36.41 13.60
C ASP A 275 39.13 37.15 14.91
N GLU A 276 39.00 38.48 14.94
CA GLU A 276 39.28 39.31 16.12
C GLU A 276 38.26 39.05 17.26
N GLN A 277 36.98 38.84 16.93
CA GLN A 277 35.95 38.46 17.92
C GLN A 277 36.10 37.01 18.44
N THR A 278 36.72 36.13 17.66
CA THR A 278 36.88 34.71 18.05
C THR A 278 38.09 34.51 18.97
N GLN A 279 39.12 35.36 18.85
CA GLN A 279 40.28 35.35 19.75
C GLN A 279 40.00 35.99 21.12
N GLU A 280 39.08 36.97 21.21
CA GLU A 280 38.69 37.58 22.49
C GLU A 280 37.79 36.67 23.35
N PHE A 281 37.03 35.76 22.72
CA PHE A 281 36.13 34.80 23.41
C PHE A 281 36.84 33.55 23.98
N LEU A 282 38.06 33.24 23.56
CA LEU A 282 38.81 32.05 24.01
C LEU A 282 39.76 32.32 25.20
N TYR A 283 39.91 33.57 25.65
CA TYR A 283 40.88 33.93 26.70
C TYR A 283 40.33 33.94 28.14
N ASN A 284 39.08 33.57 28.37
CA ASN A 284 38.53 33.43 29.73
C ASN A 284 38.13 31.98 30.03
N SER A 285 39.12 31.09 30.05
CA SER A 285 39.05 29.82 30.78
C SER A 285 39.79 29.99 32.12
N ASN A 286 39.05 30.36 33.17
CA ASN A 286 39.56 30.25 34.53
C ASN A 286 39.68 28.77 34.89
N LYS A 287 40.92 28.28 35.08
CA LYS A 287 41.17 27.06 35.83
C LYS A 287 42.21 27.34 36.92
N GLU A 288 41.73 27.34 38.15
CA GLU A 288 42.58 27.41 39.34
C GLU A 288 43.35 26.09 39.56
N ASN A 289 44.66 26.27 39.68
CA ASN A 289 45.63 25.67 40.60
C ASN A 289 45.68 24.16 40.83
N SER A 290 46.80 23.56 40.40
CA SER A 290 47.65 22.76 41.30
C SER A 290 49.09 22.59 40.77
N ASN A 291 50.02 23.24 41.47
CA ASN A 291 51.42 22.92 41.81
C ASN A 291 52.32 22.03 40.90
N TYR A 292 53.52 22.60 40.65
CA TYR A 292 54.88 21.99 40.59
C TYR A 292 55.10 20.82 39.61
N GLU A 293 56.12 20.74 38.75
CA GLU A 293 57.53 21.11 38.86
C GLU A 293 58.17 21.01 37.44
N LYS A 294 59.23 21.79 37.22
CA LYS A 294 59.90 22.06 35.95
C LYS A 294 60.86 20.95 35.53
N ARG A 295 60.63 20.26 34.40
CA ARG A 295 61.72 19.62 33.62
C ARG A 295 61.49 19.65 32.11
N SER A 296 62.55 20.06 31.42
CA SER A 296 62.70 20.27 29.98
C SER A 296 62.62 18.97 29.18
N TYR A 297 61.77 18.93 28.15
CA TYR A 297 61.70 17.80 27.20
C TYR A 297 62.56 18.11 25.97
N ASN A 298 63.55 17.27 25.68
CA ASN A 298 64.24 17.23 24.40
C ASN A 298 63.47 16.31 23.45
N ILE A 299 63.04 16.87 22.32
CA ILE A 299 62.39 16.13 21.23
C ILE A 299 63.48 15.45 20.39
N ALA A 300 63.35 14.15 20.16
CA ALA A 300 64.09 13.44 19.12
C ALA A 300 63.10 12.96 18.05
N TYR A 301 63.16 13.58 16.87
CA TYR A 301 62.48 13.13 15.67
C TYR A 301 63.23 11.93 15.07
N LYS A 302 62.53 10.83 14.79
CA LYS A 302 63.02 9.83 13.86
C LYS A 302 62.06 9.74 12.68
N SER A 303 62.53 10.21 11.52
CA SER A 303 61.90 9.97 10.24
C SER A 303 62.53 8.77 9.54
N ILE A 304 61.65 8.03 8.85
CA ILE A 304 61.86 7.36 7.55
C ILE A 304 62.68 6.07 7.48
N GLY A 305 62.14 5.15 6.69
CA GLY A 305 62.85 4.05 6.06
C GLY A 305 61.91 3.05 5.40
N TYR A 306 61.65 3.24 4.10
CA TYR A 306 61.07 2.24 3.20
C TYR A 306 61.94 0.97 3.17
N PHE A 307 61.32 -0.21 3.22
CA PHE A 307 61.25 -1.24 2.16
C PHE A 307 60.33 -2.37 2.62
#